data_AF-A0A2T7UXY7-F1
#
_entry.id   AF-A0A2T7UXY7-F1
#
_cell.length_a   1.000
_cell.length_b   1.000
_cell.length_c   1.000
_cell.angle_alpha   90.00
_cell.angle_beta   90.00
_cell.angle_gamma   90.00
#
_symmetry.space_group_name_H-M   'P 1'
#
loop_
_entity.id
_entity.type
_entity.pdbx_description
1 polymer ?
#
loop_
_entity_poly.entity_id
_entity_poly.type
_entity_poly.pdbx_seq_one_letter_code
_entity_poly.pdbx_strand_id
1 'polypeptide(L)'
;EIRFPERTRQMVEKVRDMVRDGARGMFAGFRPKPAVERDGAAIGTDRPDQAKAIRDYARVAADVRRMQARDLPVLPHQDTAVRRAIAALDAIRPYAARDLASAMQREPGLIDQAVSGHTDGAVRAMAEEQRVRLDPEARADRFVAGWQAMQRQRAGLERSGDSAGAERVQARMETEAAGLARDPQLESALRRRASELELDMQR
;
A
#
# COMPACT_ATOMS: atom_id res chain seq x y z
N GLU A 1 14.69 22.44 -20.11
CA GLU A 1 15.11 21.03 -20.14
C GLU A 1 15.48 20.62 -18.71
N ILE A 2 14.62 19.91 -17.99
CA ILE A 2 14.86 19.59 -16.56
C ILE A 2 15.46 18.20 -16.47
N ARG A 3 16.73 18.16 -16.06
CA ARG A 3 17.51 16.97 -15.76
C ARG A 3 16.81 16.19 -14.63
N PHE A 4 16.14 15.09 -14.98
CA PHE A 4 15.33 14.23 -14.11
C PHE A 4 15.96 13.75 -12.77
N PRO A 5 17.29 13.65 -12.58
CA PRO A 5 17.89 13.28 -11.28
C PRO A 5 17.72 14.35 -10.18
N GLU A 6 17.80 15.63 -10.51
CA GLU A 6 17.75 16.71 -9.51
C GLU A 6 16.33 16.96 -9.00
N ARG A 7 15.33 16.87 -9.89
CA ARG A 7 13.92 17.03 -9.52
C ARG A 7 13.41 15.90 -8.62
N THR A 8 13.88 14.67 -8.84
CA THR A 8 13.55 13.52 -7.99
C THR A 8 14.21 13.66 -6.62
N ARG A 9 15.46 14.10 -6.54
CA ARG A 9 16.11 14.42 -5.25
C ARG A 9 15.39 15.53 -4.50
N GLN A 10 15.01 16.62 -5.16
CA GLN A 10 14.21 17.69 -4.55
C GLN A 10 12.83 17.20 -4.11
N MET A 11 12.18 16.30 -4.87
CA MET A 11 10.94 15.66 -4.44
C MET A 11 11.17 14.76 -3.23
N VAL A 12 12.27 14.00 -3.18
CA VAL A 12 12.61 13.18 -2.01
C VAL A 12 12.93 14.03 -0.80
N GLU A 13 13.64 15.14 -0.95
CA GLU A 13 13.89 16.09 0.15
C GLU A 13 12.60 16.72 0.62
N LYS A 14 11.77 17.22 -0.31
CA LYS A 14 10.45 17.78 0.00
C LYS A 14 9.53 16.76 0.70
N VAL A 15 9.53 15.51 0.23
CA VAL A 15 8.76 14.42 0.84
C VAL A 15 9.35 14.03 2.19
N ARG A 16 10.68 14.02 2.32
CA ARG A 16 11.36 13.79 3.60
C ARG A 16 11.01 14.88 4.60
N ASP A 17 10.93 16.15 4.18
CA ASP A 17 10.56 17.27 5.06
C ASP A 17 9.08 17.17 5.43
N MET A 18 8.18 16.96 4.46
CA MET A 18 6.75 16.68 4.71
C MET A 18 6.53 15.50 5.66
N VAL A 19 7.31 14.42 5.49
CA VAL A 19 7.25 13.24 6.34
C VAL A 19 7.91 13.50 7.68
N ARG A 20 9.03 14.22 7.77
CA ARG A 20 9.73 14.56 9.03
C ARG A 20 8.85 15.44 9.91
N ASP A 21 8.26 16.46 9.31
CA ASP A 21 7.37 17.39 9.99
C ASP A 21 6.09 16.63 10.36
N GLY A 22 5.53 15.87 9.39
CA GLY A 22 4.44 14.89 9.55
C GLY A 22 4.65 13.79 10.61
N ALA A 23 5.89 13.41 10.88
CA ALA A 23 6.28 12.27 11.71
C ALA A 23 6.36 12.57 13.20
N ARG A 24 6.32 13.85 13.59
CA ARG A 24 6.24 14.23 15.00
C ARG A 24 4.79 14.05 15.46
N GLY A 25 4.47 12.82 15.86
CA GLY A 25 3.12 12.35 16.10
C GLY A 25 2.34 13.23 17.08
N MET A 26 1.28 13.87 16.58
CA MET A 26 0.27 14.57 17.38
C MET A 26 -1.08 13.86 17.44
N PHE A 27 -1.21 12.66 16.86
CA PHE A 27 -2.47 11.90 16.82
C PHE A 27 -2.40 10.46 17.34
N ALA A 28 -1.63 10.23 18.41
CA ALA A 28 -1.74 8.99 19.20
C ALA A 28 -3.12 8.82 19.90
N GLY A 29 -4.08 9.72 19.69
CA GLY A 29 -5.42 9.69 20.30
C GLY A 29 -6.58 10.17 19.44
N PHE A 30 -6.42 10.34 18.12
CA PHE A 30 -7.53 10.81 17.28
C PHE A 30 -8.48 9.66 16.91
N ARG A 31 -9.72 9.74 17.39
CA ARG A 31 -10.84 8.92 16.92
C ARG A 31 -11.73 9.75 15.99
N PRO A 32 -11.58 9.64 14.66
CA PRO A 32 -12.54 10.26 13.76
C PRO A 32 -13.91 9.58 13.91
N LYS A 33 -14.96 10.38 14.07
CA LYS A 33 -16.34 9.89 13.90
C LYS A 33 -16.52 9.50 12.43
N PRO A 34 -17.12 8.33 12.12
CA PRO A 34 -17.34 7.94 10.74
C PRO A 34 -18.29 8.93 10.07
N ALA A 35 -17.82 9.60 9.02
CA ALA A 35 -18.70 10.28 8.08
C ALA A 35 -19.60 9.20 7.45
N VAL A 36 -20.91 9.35 7.68
CA VAL A 36 -21.93 8.49 7.10
C VAL A 36 -22.11 8.92 5.64
N GLU A 37 -21.37 8.28 4.73
CA GLU A 37 -21.80 8.17 3.34
C GLU A 37 -22.42 6.79 3.14
N ARG A 38 -23.75 6.83 3.04
CA ARG A 38 -24.60 5.73 2.59
C ARG A 38 -24.34 5.53 1.11
N ASP A 39 -23.58 4.50 0.78
CA ASP A 39 -23.78 3.56 -0.33
C ASP A 39 -22.51 2.73 -0.54
N GLY A 40 -22.14 1.99 0.50
CA GLY A 40 -21.19 0.88 0.41
C GLY A 40 -21.81 -0.26 1.18
N ALA A 41 -22.21 -1.32 0.48
CA ALA A 41 -22.83 -2.50 1.07
C ALA A 41 -22.13 -2.85 2.39
N ALA A 42 -22.88 -2.71 3.49
CA ALA A 42 -22.44 -3.07 4.82
C ALA A 42 -21.79 -4.46 4.76
N ILE A 43 -20.68 -4.61 5.48
CA ILE A 43 -19.93 -5.85 5.63
C ILE A 43 -20.90 -6.98 6.00
N GLY A 44 -21.34 -7.70 4.98
CA GLY A 44 -22.12 -8.91 5.14
C GLY A 44 -21.11 -10.05 5.22
N THR A 45 -20.92 -10.56 6.44
CA THR A 45 -20.64 -11.97 6.76
C THR A 45 -20.08 -12.81 5.62
N ASP A 46 -18.87 -13.35 5.80
CA ASP A 46 -18.20 -14.35 4.95
C ASP A 46 -19.17 -15.12 4.05
N ARG A 47 -19.49 -14.53 2.88
CA ARG A 47 -20.38 -15.21 1.94
C ARG A 47 -19.55 -16.35 1.38
N PRO A 48 -20.08 -17.58 1.30
CA PRO A 48 -19.33 -18.73 0.79
C PRO A 48 -18.71 -18.44 -0.60
N ASP A 49 -19.38 -17.59 -1.40
CA ASP A 49 -18.90 -17.11 -2.69
C ASP A 49 -17.68 -16.18 -2.59
N GLN A 50 -17.63 -15.31 -1.57
CA GLN A 50 -16.49 -14.43 -1.31
C GLN A 50 -15.29 -15.22 -0.81
N ALA A 51 -15.48 -16.13 0.15
CA ALA A 51 -14.43 -17.03 0.60
C ALA A 51 -13.86 -17.82 -0.58
N LYS A 52 -14.72 -18.35 -1.45
CA LYS A 52 -14.29 -19.06 -2.66
C LYS A 52 -13.49 -18.17 -3.60
N ALA A 53 -13.95 -16.95 -3.91
CA ALA A 53 -13.22 -16.04 -4.80
C ALA A 53 -11.85 -15.64 -4.23
N ILE A 54 -11.75 -15.41 -2.92
CA ILE A 54 -10.48 -15.14 -2.24
C ILE A 54 -9.53 -16.34 -2.35
N ARG A 55 -10.02 -17.57 -2.13
CA ARG A 55 -9.22 -18.80 -2.28
C ARG A 55 -8.72 -18.99 -3.70
N ASP A 56 -9.59 -18.80 -4.69
CA ASP A 56 -9.25 -18.97 -6.11
C ASP A 56 -8.19 -17.95 -6.53
N TYR A 57 -8.33 -16.69 -6.11
CA TYR A 57 -7.31 -15.67 -6.31
C TYR A 57 -5.99 -16.00 -5.62
N ALA A 58 -6.04 -16.43 -4.36
CA ALA A 58 -4.84 -16.79 -3.59
C ALA A 58 -4.05 -17.93 -4.25
N ARG A 59 -4.74 -18.92 -4.83
CA ARG A 59 -4.10 -20.02 -5.58
C ARG A 59 -3.37 -19.52 -6.81
N VAL A 60 -3.99 -18.60 -7.55
CA VAL A 60 -3.35 -17.98 -8.71
C VAL A 60 -2.16 -17.11 -8.29
N ALA A 61 -2.30 -16.31 -7.23
CA ALA A 61 -1.21 -15.52 -6.68
C ALA A 61 -0.03 -16.39 -6.21
N ALA A 62 -0.31 -17.51 -5.56
CA ALA A 62 0.70 -18.50 -5.15
C ALA A 62 1.41 -19.12 -6.36
N ASP A 63 0.68 -19.39 -7.45
CA ASP A 63 1.26 -19.93 -8.68
C ASP A 63 2.18 -18.93 -9.36
N VAL A 64 1.73 -17.67 -9.53
CA VAL A 64 2.56 -16.57 -10.07
C VAL A 64 3.82 -16.39 -9.22
N ARG A 65 3.69 -16.41 -7.89
CA ARG A 65 4.84 -16.31 -6.96
C ARG A 65 5.85 -17.46 -7.17
N ARG A 66 5.37 -18.70 -7.37
CA ARG A 66 6.24 -19.85 -7.66
C ARG A 66 6.92 -19.75 -9.03
N MET A 67 6.22 -19.25 -10.04
CA MET A 67 6.75 -19.06 -11.38
C MET A 67 7.87 -18.02 -11.37
N GLN A 68 7.63 -16.87 -10.72
CA GLN A 68 8.64 -15.83 -10.55
C GLN A 68 9.87 -16.33 -9.79
N ALA A 69 9.68 -17.12 -8.74
CA ALA A 69 10.80 -17.70 -7.98
C ALA A 69 11.65 -18.72 -8.77
N ARG A 70 11.15 -19.19 -9.92
CA ARG A 70 11.84 -20.13 -10.82
C ARG A 70 12.24 -19.49 -12.15
N ASP A 71 12.08 -18.17 -12.29
CA ASP A 71 12.31 -17.43 -13.53
C ASP A 71 11.55 -18.01 -14.75
N LEU A 72 10.36 -18.56 -14.50
CA LEU A 72 9.52 -19.16 -15.54
C LEU A 72 8.51 -18.14 -16.09
N PRO A 73 8.25 -18.13 -17.42
CA PRO A 73 7.27 -17.24 -18.02
C PRO A 73 5.85 -17.66 -17.64
N VAL A 74 4.97 -16.68 -17.38
CA VAL A 74 3.53 -16.94 -17.15
C VAL A 74 2.90 -17.45 -18.44
N LEU A 75 2.27 -18.62 -18.38
CA LEU A 75 1.66 -19.30 -19.52
C LEU A 75 0.30 -18.66 -19.89
N PRO A 76 -0.14 -18.71 -21.16
CA PRO A 76 -1.41 -18.07 -21.59
C PRO A 76 -2.66 -18.51 -20.81
N HIS A 77 -2.73 -19.78 -20.41
CA HIS A 77 -3.84 -20.28 -19.59
C HIS A 77 -3.78 -19.76 -18.14
N GLN A 78 -2.58 -19.46 -17.62
CA GLN A 78 -2.42 -18.83 -16.31
C GLN A 78 -2.87 -17.36 -16.36
N ASP A 79 -2.57 -16.62 -17.44
CA ASP A 79 -3.11 -15.26 -17.64
C ASP A 79 -4.65 -15.26 -17.64
N THR A 80 -5.25 -16.25 -18.31
CA THR A 80 -6.71 -16.42 -18.30
C THR A 80 -7.23 -16.72 -16.89
N ALA A 81 -6.54 -17.56 -16.12
CA ALA A 81 -6.89 -17.85 -14.73
C ALA A 81 -6.79 -16.61 -13.83
N VAL A 82 -5.75 -15.79 -13.99
CA VAL A 82 -5.59 -14.49 -13.31
C VAL A 82 -6.77 -13.58 -13.62
N ARG A 83 -7.09 -13.37 -14.90
CA ARG A 83 -8.21 -12.52 -15.32
C ARG A 83 -9.54 -12.99 -14.75
N ARG A 84 -9.78 -14.30 -14.76
CA ARG A 84 -10.99 -14.89 -14.19
C ARG A 84 -11.07 -14.69 -12.68
N ALA A 85 -9.98 -14.87 -11.96
CA ALA A 85 -9.94 -14.65 -10.51
C ALA A 85 -10.16 -13.17 -10.15
N ILE A 86 -9.57 -12.24 -10.91
CA ILE A 86 -9.82 -10.80 -10.78
C ILE A 86 -11.30 -10.50 -10.99
N ALA A 87 -11.88 -10.95 -12.11
CA ALA A 87 -13.28 -10.69 -12.43
C ALA A 87 -14.24 -11.28 -11.38
N ALA A 88 -13.95 -12.47 -10.84
CA ALA A 88 -14.76 -13.09 -9.80
C ALA A 88 -14.77 -12.28 -8.51
N LEU A 89 -13.62 -11.71 -8.11
CA LEU A 89 -13.55 -10.81 -6.95
C LEU A 89 -14.27 -9.49 -7.21
N ASP A 90 -14.00 -8.87 -8.35
CA ASP A 90 -14.58 -7.56 -8.67
C ASP A 90 -16.10 -7.62 -8.90
N ALA A 91 -16.64 -8.79 -9.24
CA ALA A 91 -18.08 -9.05 -9.27
C ALA A 91 -18.74 -9.05 -7.88
N ILE A 92 -17.98 -9.37 -6.81
CA ILE A 92 -18.49 -9.30 -5.42
C ILE A 92 -18.55 -7.85 -4.96
N ARG A 93 -17.46 -7.11 -5.20
CA ARG A 93 -17.42 -5.66 -5.00
C ARG A 93 -16.39 -5.02 -5.93
N PRO A 94 -16.62 -3.79 -6.41
CA PRO A 94 -15.62 -3.06 -7.18
C PRO A 94 -14.28 -2.98 -6.43
N TYR A 95 -13.19 -3.18 -7.17
CA TYR A 95 -11.80 -3.12 -6.71
C TYR A 95 -11.41 -4.17 -5.66
N ALA A 96 -12.21 -5.22 -5.44
CA ALA A 96 -11.89 -6.31 -4.53
C ALA A 96 -10.54 -6.96 -4.89
N ALA A 97 -10.29 -7.21 -6.16
CA ALA A 97 -9.06 -7.85 -6.61
C ALA A 97 -7.84 -6.96 -6.31
N ARG A 98 -7.98 -5.64 -6.53
CA ARG A 98 -6.94 -4.65 -6.22
C ARG A 98 -6.65 -4.59 -4.73
N ASP A 99 -7.70 -4.54 -3.91
CA ASP A 99 -7.56 -4.45 -2.45
C ASP A 99 -6.96 -5.75 -1.89
N LEU A 100 -7.32 -6.92 -2.43
CA LEU A 100 -6.71 -8.20 -2.03
C LEU A 100 -5.24 -8.30 -2.46
N ALA A 101 -4.91 -7.85 -3.67
CA ALA A 101 -3.53 -7.81 -4.17
C ALA A 101 -2.64 -6.95 -3.26
N SER A 102 -3.09 -5.74 -2.93
CA SER A 102 -2.39 -4.84 -2.02
C SER A 102 -2.21 -5.47 -0.63
N ALA A 103 -3.26 -6.11 -0.10
CA ALA A 103 -3.20 -6.80 1.18
C ALA A 103 -2.15 -7.93 1.17
N MET A 104 -2.16 -8.81 0.16
CA MET A 104 -1.21 -9.91 0.04
C MET A 104 0.23 -9.44 -0.22
N GLN A 105 0.42 -8.31 -0.91
CA GLN A 105 1.75 -7.73 -1.06
C GLN A 105 2.33 -7.24 0.27
N ARG A 106 1.47 -6.68 1.14
CA ARG A 106 1.87 -6.20 2.47
C ARG A 106 2.05 -7.32 3.47
N GLU A 107 1.17 -8.31 3.43
CA GLU A 107 1.20 -9.49 4.29
C GLU A 107 1.20 -10.76 3.43
N PRO A 108 2.37 -11.22 2.96
CA PRO A 108 2.48 -12.39 2.09
C PRO A 108 1.91 -13.68 2.70
N GLY A 109 1.84 -13.76 4.04
CA GLY A 109 1.24 -14.89 4.76
C GLY A 109 -0.26 -15.07 4.49
N LEU A 110 -0.97 -14.01 4.06
CA LEU A 110 -2.38 -14.08 3.67
C LEU A 110 -2.61 -15.02 2.49
N ILE A 111 -1.62 -15.19 1.61
CA ILE A 111 -1.70 -16.12 0.46
C ILE A 111 -1.86 -17.55 0.98
N ASP A 112 -0.96 -17.97 1.86
CA ASP A 112 -0.92 -19.35 2.35
C ASP A 112 -2.11 -19.66 3.28
N GLN A 113 -2.54 -18.67 4.08
CA GLN A 113 -3.77 -18.74 4.88
C GLN A 113 -5.01 -18.92 4.01
N ALA A 114 -5.19 -18.05 3.00
CA ALA A 114 -6.33 -18.13 2.09
C ALA A 114 -6.34 -19.44 1.30
N VAL A 115 -5.19 -19.90 0.77
CA VAL A 115 -5.10 -21.20 0.08
C VAL A 115 -5.54 -22.34 1.00
N SER A 116 -5.20 -22.27 2.28
CA SER A 116 -5.56 -23.26 3.31
C SER A 116 -7.01 -23.14 3.79
N GLY A 117 -7.78 -22.18 3.29
CA GLY A 117 -9.18 -21.97 3.63
C GLY A 117 -9.47 -20.89 4.67
N HIS A 118 -8.44 -20.30 5.28
CA HIS A 118 -8.59 -19.25 6.28
C HIS A 118 -8.67 -17.88 5.59
N THR A 119 -9.89 -17.46 5.23
CA THR A 119 -10.12 -16.22 4.46
C THR A 119 -10.41 -14.98 5.31
N ASP A 120 -10.70 -15.13 6.60
CA ASP A 120 -11.07 -14.00 7.47
C ASP A 120 -9.99 -12.91 7.55
N GLY A 121 -8.71 -13.32 7.58
CA GLY A 121 -7.57 -12.39 7.56
C GLY A 121 -7.54 -11.57 6.28
N ALA A 122 -7.74 -12.24 5.14
CA ALA A 122 -7.81 -11.59 3.84
C ALA A 122 -9.01 -10.63 3.74
N VAL A 123 -10.19 -11.00 4.26
CA VAL A 123 -11.37 -10.13 4.28
C VAL A 123 -11.10 -8.85 5.08
N ARG A 124 -10.52 -8.97 6.28
CA ARG A 124 -10.16 -7.79 7.10
C ARG A 124 -9.12 -6.91 6.41
N ALA A 125 -8.08 -7.52 5.85
CA ALA A 125 -7.03 -6.79 5.15
C ALA A 125 -7.58 -6.07 3.91
N MET A 126 -8.45 -6.71 3.13
CA MET A 126 -9.15 -6.09 2.00
C MET A 126 -9.98 -4.88 2.42
N ALA A 127 -10.65 -4.93 3.58
CA ALA A 127 -11.44 -3.81 4.09
C ALA A 127 -10.54 -2.63 4.50
N GLU A 128 -9.38 -2.92 5.09
CA GLU A 128 -8.39 -1.89 5.42
C GLU A 128 -7.77 -1.28 4.15
N GLU A 129 -7.44 -2.09 3.13
CA GLU A 129 -6.96 -1.55 1.85
C GLU A 129 -8.02 -0.71 1.14
N GLN A 130 -9.29 -1.10 1.23
CA GLN A 130 -10.40 -0.28 0.75
C GLN A 130 -10.48 1.06 1.49
N ARG A 131 -10.41 1.06 2.82
CA ARG A 131 -10.43 2.28 3.63
C ARG A 131 -9.31 3.22 3.21
N VAL A 132 -8.09 2.69 3.10
CA VAL A 132 -6.93 3.47 2.65
C VAL A 132 -7.13 3.98 1.24
N ARG A 133 -7.66 3.19 0.31
CA ARG A 133 -7.91 3.68 -1.06
C ARG A 133 -8.90 4.85 -1.11
N LEU A 134 -9.89 4.88 -0.23
CA LEU A 134 -10.95 5.90 -0.22
C LEU A 134 -10.60 7.14 0.61
N ASP A 135 -9.75 7.00 1.63
CA ASP A 135 -9.41 8.07 2.56
C ASP A 135 -7.98 8.63 2.28
N PRO A 136 -7.86 9.86 1.75
CA PRO A 136 -6.57 10.51 1.53
C PRO A 136 -5.71 10.64 2.79
N GLU A 137 -6.32 10.83 3.96
CA GLU A 137 -5.59 10.93 5.22
C GLU A 137 -5.00 9.56 5.61
N ALA A 138 -5.80 8.50 5.48
CA ALA A 138 -5.30 7.15 5.69
C ALA A 138 -4.18 6.75 4.71
N ARG A 139 -4.21 7.22 3.45
CA ARG A 139 -3.07 7.07 2.52
C ARG A 139 -1.85 7.84 3.00
N ALA A 140 -2.02 9.07 3.47
CA ALA A 140 -0.93 9.88 4.00
C ALA A 140 -0.26 9.20 5.21
N ASP A 141 -1.04 8.68 6.15
CA ASP A 141 -0.53 7.87 7.28
C ASP A 141 0.31 6.70 6.80
N ARG A 142 -0.21 5.95 5.82
CA ARG A 142 0.46 4.78 5.28
C ARG A 142 1.75 5.14 4.55
N PHE A 143 1.73 6.24 3.80
CA PHE A 143 2.89 6.76 3.10
C PHE A 143 3.99 7.16 4.09
N VAL A 144 3.65 7.95 5.11
CA VAL A 144 4.57 8.37 6.18
C VAL A 144 5.19 7.16 6.88
N ALA A 145 4.38 6.17 7.26
CA ALA A 145 4.87 4.96 7.92
C ALA A 145 5.86 4.17 7.04
N GLY A 146 5.55 3.99 5.75
CA GLY A 146 6.43 3.33 4.78
C GLY A 146 7.74 4.08 4.57
N TRP A 147 7.65 5.40 4.42
CA TRP A 147 8.81 6.27 4.25
C TRP A 147 9.77 6.21 5.44
N GLN A 148 9.24 6.28 6.66
CA GLN A 148 10.05 6.15 7.87
C GLN A 148 10.70 4.76 8.00
N ALA A 149 9.99 3.69 7.60
CA ALA A 149 10.55 2.34 7.60
C ALA A 149 11.73 2.23 6.63
N MET A 150 11.61 2.78 5.42
CA MET A 150 12.71 2.85 4.45
C MET A 150 13.87 3.69 4.97
N GLN A 151 13.62 4.83 5.61
CA GLN A 151 14.68 5.63 6.23
C GLN A 151 15.45 4.84 7.30
N ARG A 152 14.73 4.13 8.19
CA ARG A 152 15.37 3.27 9.20
C ARG A 152 16.16 2.13 8.56
N GLN A 153 15.63 1.52 7.50
CA GLN A 153 16.31 0.46 6.76
C GLN A 153 17.59 0.98 6.11
N ARG A 154 17.53 2.11 5.40
CA ARG A 154 18.67 2.78 4.78
C ARG A 154 19.75 3.11 5.81
N ALA A 155 19.38 3.74 6.92
CA ALA A 155 20.32 4.06 8.01
C ALA A 155 20.90 2.81 8.69
N GLY A 156 20.16 1.69 8.72
CA GLY A 156 20.68 0.39 9.15
C GLY A 156 21.77 -0.13 8.22
N LEU A 157 21.50 -0.11 6.91
CA LEU A 157 22.42 -0.58 5.86
C LEU A 157 23.68 0.28 5.78
N GLU A 158 23.56 1.60 5.90
CA GLU A 158 24.70 2.51 5.97
C GLU A 158 25.60 2.19 7.18
N ARG A 159 25.00 1.96 8.36
CA ARG A 159 25.76 1.61 9.57
C ARG A 159 26.45 0.24 9.47
N SER A 160 25.90 -0.70 8.72
CA SER A 160 26.52 -2.00 8.47
C SER A 160 27.52 -2.00 7.32
N GLY A 161 27.75 -0.85 6.67
CA GLY A 161 28.65 -0.74 5.52
C GLY A 161 28.08 -1.27 4.19
N ASP A 162 26.79 -1.59 4.12
CA ASP A 162 26.12 -2.00 2.87
C ASP A 162 25.63 -0.76 2.11
N SER A 163 26.56 -0.02 1.51
CA SER A 163 26.25 1.18 0.71
C SER A 163 25.36 0.85 -0.48
N ALA A 164 25.59 -0.28 -1.16
CA ALA A 164 24.77 -0.70 -2.30
C ALA A 164 23.32 -0.99 -1.88
N GLY A 165 23.12 -1.61 -0.71
CA GLY A 165 21.80 -1.78 -0.12
C GLY A 165 21.13 -0.46 0.23
N ALA A 166 21.87 0.47 0.85
CA ALA A 166 21.35 1.80 1.17
C ALA A 166 20.93 2.57 -0.09
N GLU A 167 21.70 2.49 -1.18
CA GLU A 167 21.37 3.09 -2.47
C GLU A 167 20.12 2.46 -3.10
N ARG A 168 19.94 1.14 -3.01
CA ARG A 168 18.70 0.48 -3.47
C ARG A 168 17.47 0.98 -2.71
N VAL A 169 17.58 1.17 -1.40
CA VAL A 169 16.48 1.73 -0.59
C VAL A 169 16.22 3.18 -0.97
N GLN A 170 17.26 3.97 -1.19
CA GLN A 170 17.16 5.36 -1.65
C GLN A 170 16.43 5.45 -3.00
N ALA A 171 16.80 4.63 -3.99
CA ALA A 171 16.14 4.60 -5.31
C ALA A 171 14.65 4.22 -5.20
N ARG A 172 14.30 3.34 -4.26
CA ARG A 172 12.90 3.02 -3.97
C ARG A 172 12.16 4.23 -3.38
N MET A 173 12.76 4.94 -2.44
CA MET A 173 12.18 6.18 -1.89
C MET A 173 11.96 7.23 -2.99
N GLU A 174 12.91 7.38 -3.90
CA GLU A 174 12.79 8.26 -5.08
C GLU A 174 11.59 7.89 -5.97
N THR A 175 11.39 6.60 -6.19
CA THR A 175 10.25 6.08 -6.96
C THR A 175 8.92 6.35 -6.25
N GLU A 176 8.85 6.13 -4.93
CA GLU A 176 7.64 6.39 -4.15
C GLU A 176 7.30 7.89 -4.09
N ALA A 177 8.31 8.77 -3.98
CA ALA A 177 8.13 10.22 -4.04
C ALA A 177 7.66 10.69 -5.42
N ALA A 178 8.21 10.15 -6.51
CA ALA A 178 7.75 10.45 -7.86
C ALA A 178 6.29 10.02 -8.09
N GLY A 179 5.84 8.98 -7.37
CA GLY A 179 4.45 8.53 -7.37
C GLY A 179 3.43 9.55 -6.85
N LEU A 180 3.84 10.50 -5.99
CA LEU A 180 2.94 11.52 -5.44
C LEU A 180 2.33 12.42 -6.50
N ALA A 181 3.06 12.71 -7.58
CA ALA A 181 2.54 13.50 -8.70
C ALA A 181 1.34 12.82 -9.39
N ARG A 182 1.16 11.52 -9.21
CA ARG A 182 0.03 10.74 -9.74
C ARG A 182 -1.17 10.71 -8.79
N ASP A 183 -1.03 11.22 -7.57
CA ASP A 183 -2.08 11.26 -6.54
C ASP A 183 -2.12 12.65 -5.87
N PRO A 184 -2.77 13.66 -6.50
CA PRO A 184 -2.84 15.03 -5.96
C PRO A 184 -3.56 15.12 -4.61
N GLN A 185 -4.47 14.19 -4.31
CA GLN A 185 -5.18 14.14 -3.03
C GLN A 185 -4.24 13.70 -1.91
N LEU A 186 -3.42 12.68 -2.15
CA LEU A 186 -2.36 12.28 -1.22
C LEU A 186 -1.33 13.40 -1.00
N GLU A 187 -0.89 14.06 -2.08
CA GLU A 187 0.06 15.18 -1.97
C GLU A 187 -0.53 16.32 -1.11
N SER A 188 -1.81 16.63 -1.29
CA SER A 188 -2.49 17.66 -0.51
C SER A 188 -2.64 17.26 0.96
N ALA A 189 -2.98 16.00 1.25
CA ALA A 189 -3.07 15.48 2.62
C ALA A 189 -1.71 15.54 3.34
N LEU A 190 -0.62 15.17 2.67
CA LEU A 190 0.74 15.29 3.20
C LEU A 190 1.13 16.75 3.48
N ARG A 191 0.77 17.67 2.58
CA ARG A 191 1.01 19.12 2.77
C ARG A 191 0.26 19.68 3.98
N ARG A 192 -1.03 19.36 4.14
CA ARG A 192 -1.83 19.82 5.29
C ARG A 192 -1.20 19.42 6.60
N ARG A 193 -0.78 18.16 6.72
CA ARG A 193 -0.11 17.64 7.92
C ARG A 193 1.19 18.38 8.21
N ALA A 194 2.00 18.63 7.18
CA ALA A 194 3.24 19.40 7.35
C ALA A 194 2.95 20.82 7.89
N SER A 195 1.96 21.51 7.32
CA SER A 195 1.56 22.85 7.76
C SER A 195 0.95 22.86 9.17
N GLU A 196 0.15 21.87 9.56
CA GLU A 196 -0.38 21.74 10.92
C GLU A 196 0.76 21.63 11.95
N LEU A 197 1.81 20.88 11.62
CA LEU A 197 2.96 20.67 12.48
C LEU A 197 3.86 21.91 12.58
N GLU A 198 4.01 22.66 11.49
CA GLU A 198 4.68 23.96 11.51
C GLU A 198 3.92 24.98 12.40
N LEU A 199 2.58 24.99 12.33
CA LEU A 199 1.74 25.91 13.11
C LEU A 199 1.76 25.60 14.61
N ASP A 200 1.80 24.32 14.99
CA ASP A 200 1.86 23.91 16.40
C ASP A 200 3.26 24.11 17.00
N MET A 201 4.32 24.15 16.19
CA MET A 201 5.67 24.51 16.64
C MET A 201 5.88 26.02 16.86
N GLN A 202 4.98 26.87 16.35
CA GLN A 202 5.06 28.34 16.44
C GLN A 202 4.20 28.94 17.57
N ARG A 203 3.43 28.11 18.30
CA ARG A 203 2.63 28.50 19.46
C ARG A 203 3.35 28.20 20.77
#